data_AF-A0AAV1K1M8-F1
#
_entry.id   AF-A0AAV1K1M8-F1
#
_cell.length_a   1.000
_cell.length_b   1.000
_cell.length_c   1.000
_cell.angle_alpha   90.00
_cell.angle_beta   90.00
_cell.angle_gamma   90.00
#
_symmetry.space_group_name_H-M   'P 1'
#
loop_
_entity.id
_entity.type
_entity.pdbx_description
1 polymer ?
#
loop_
_entity_poly.entity_id
_entity_poly.type
_entity_poly.pdbx_seq_one_letter_code
_entity_poly.pdbx_strand_id
1 'polypeptide(L)'
;MDSAKWGCCMPEAENHDTHIKCLKCNKQYACMSIDDDSFSPEMVKVWTCPECVRYSRRGKDKDYTPVRNVSTTRASKRLALNSPSVENDVAISKTEIQRIVQETFKDITQDLLSEFNSNLLGTLTSEIKPVKEELSVMNESIKLILIQYEHLKNDNENNKSRIACLEKENEKLKSCINDLNLRCGVMDQRMRNNNIEIQCVPENKNENILNIVTELSKAVGVSALGL
;
A
#
# COMPACT_ATOMS: atom_id res chain seq x y z
N MET A 1 -2.07 -27.43 -4.82
CA MET A 1 -1.57 -26.65 -5.96
C MET A 1 -2.10 -25.24 -5.78
N ASP A 2 -1.30 -24.47 -5.06
CA ASP A 2 -1.74 -23.28 -4.34
C ASP A 2 -1.94 -22.07 -5.25
N SER A 3 -3.04 -21.37 -5.00
CA SER A 3 -3.40 -20.13 -5.68
C SER A 3 -2.51 -18.99 -5.18
N ALA A 4 -1.60 -18.49 -6.02
CA ALA A 4 -0.86 -17.27 -5.74
C ALA A 4 -1.84 -16.09 -5.59
N LYS A 5 -1.94 -15.53 -4.37
CA LYS A 5 -2.68 -14.30 -4.07
C LYS A 5 -1.80 -13.09 -4.40
N TRP A 6 -2.33 -12.14 -5.16
CA TRP A 6 -1.70 -10.87 -5.46
C TRP A 6 -1.96 -9.93 -4.28
N GLY A 7 -0.92 -9.53 -3.57
CA GLY A 7 -1.02 -8.66 -2.39
C GLY A 7 -0.73 -7.19 -2.74
N CYS A 8 -1.51 -6.28 -2.15
CA CYS A 8 -1.18 -4.86 -2.10
C CYS A 8 0.15 -4.66 -1.35
N CYS A 9 1.05 -3.82 -1.89
CA CYS A 9 2.24 -3.43 -1.15
C CYS A 9 1.88 -2.66 0.12
N MET A 10 2.51 -3.02 1.24
CA MET A 10 2.66 -2.13 2.38
C MET A 10 3.56 -0.97 1.95
N PRO A 11 3.18 0.29 2.13
CA PRO A 11 3.93 1.46 1.64
C PRO A 11 5.27 1.72 2.35
N GLU A 12 5.67 0.89 3.31
CA GLU A 12 6.77 1.18 4.25
C GLU A 12 8.07 0.36 4.01
N ALA A 13 8.16 -0.41 2.93
CA ALA A 13 9.39 -1.15 2.59
C ALA A 13 10.31 -0.30 1.68
N GLU A 14 11.30 0.37 2.29
CA GLU A 14 12.28 1.25 1.61
C GLU A 14 13.30 0.52 0.69
N ASN A 15 13.16 -0.78 0.46
CA ASN A 15 14.00 -1.53 -0.47
C ASN A 15 13.38 -1.56 -1.88
N HIS A 16 13.68 -0.54 -2.67
CA HIS A 16 13.16 -0.32 -4.03
C HIS A 16 13.74 -1.22 -5.14
N ASP A 17 14.60 -2.21 -4.82
CA ASP A 17 15.37 -2.93 -5.85
C ASP A 17 14.75 -4.25 -6.36
N THR A 18 13.71 -4.79 -5.73
CA THR A 18 13.11 -6.09 -6.14
C THR A 18 11.87 -5.92 -7.02
N HIS A 19 12.08 -5.48 -8.26
CA HIS A 19 11.02 -5.38 -9.27
C HIS A 19 11.17 -6.46 -10.35
N ILE A 20 10.07 -7.12 -10.73
CA ILE A 20 10.03 -8.00 -11.91
C ILE A 20 9.42 -7.26 -13.10
N LYS A 21 9.88 -7.56 -14.31
CA LYS A 21 9.32 -7.03 -15.57
C LYS A 21 8.55 -8.12 -16.30
N CYS A 22 7.33 -7.84 -16.71
CA CYS A 22 6.56 -8.74 -17.56
C CYS A 22 7.17 -8.81 -18.97
N LEU A 23 7.48 -10.01 -19.47
CA LEU A 23 8.07 -10.20 -20.80
C LEU A 23 7.17 -9.69 -21.94
N LYS A 24 5.83 -9.73 -21.78
CA LYS A 24 4.89 -9.36 -22.84
C LYS A 24 4.57 -7.87 -22.91
N CYS A 25 4.42 -7.20 -21.76
CA CYS A 25 3.98 -5.81 -21.71
C CYS A 25 5.00 -4.83 -21.13
N ASN A 26 6.17 -5.31 -20.68
CA ASN A 26 7.24 -4.53 -20.05
C ASN A 26 6.83 -3.71 -18.81
N LYS A 27 5.62 -3.93 -18.25
CA LYS A 27 5.21 -3.31 -16.98
C LYS A 27 6.04 -3.91 -15.83
N GLN A 28 6.41 -3.04 -14.88
CA GLN A 28 7.13 -3.39 -13.67
C GLN A 28 6.14 -3.72 -12.54
N TYR A 29 6.46 -4.75 -11.75
CA TYR A 29 5.67 -5.15 -10.59
C TYR A 29 6.60 -5.19 -9.38
N ALA A 30 6.31 -4.33 -8.40
CA ALA A 30 6.85 -4.36 -7.05
C ALA A 30 5.80 -5.03 -6.15
N CYS A 31 6.21 -5.90 -5.22
CA CYS A 31 5.37 -6.85 -4.47
C CYS A 31 4.82 -8.02 -5.27
N MET A 32 5.66 -9.03 -5.44
CA MET A 32 5.15 -10.38 -5.20
C MET A 32 5.76 -10.84 -3.89
N SER A 33 4.91 -11.29 -2.95
CA SER A 33 5.36 -12.09 -1.81
C SER A 33 5.84 -13.43 -2.36
N ILE A 34 7.05 -13.42 -2.90
CA ILE A 34 7.75 -14.60 -3.35
C ILE A 34 8.72 -14.93 -2.23
N ASP A 35 8.57 -16.11 -1.64
CA ASP A 35 9.61 -16.66 -0.79
C ASP A 35 10.88 -16.78 -1.64
N ASP A 36 11.98 -16.14 -1.22
CA ASP A 36 13.24 -16.02 -1.99
C ASP A 36 13.76 -17.38 -2.52
N ASP A 37 13.41 -18.49 -1.88
CA ASP A 37 13.82 -19.85 -2.25
C ASP A 37 13.02 -20.45 -3.43
N SER A 38 11.91 -19.83 -3.84
CA SER A 38 10.97 -20.42 -4.81
C SER A 38 11.07 -19.87 -6.24
N PHE A 39 11.84 -18.79 -6.45
CA PHE A 39 12.07 -18.24 -7.79
C PHE A 39 13.50 -18.49 -8.27
N SER A 40 13.66 -19.45 -9.18
CA SER A 40 14.93 -19.60 -9.89
C SER A 40 15.19 -18.37 -10.80
N PRO A 41 16.46 -17.97 -11.00
CA PRO A 41 16.83 -16.90 -11.93
C PRO A 41 16.32 -17.10 -13.36
N GLU A 42 16.02 -18.35 -13.75
CA GLU A 42 15.49 -18.70 -15.07
C GLU A 42 14.00 -18.39 -15.18
N MET A 43 13.24 -18.57 -14.10
CA MET A 43 11.81 -18.24 -14.06
C MET A 43 11.56 -16.74 -14.20
N VAL A 44 12.44 -15.91 -13.66
CA VAL A 44 12.38 -14.44 -13.78
C VAL A 44 12.42 -14.00 -15.25
N LYS A 45 13.20 -14.68 -16.09
CA LYS A 45 13.37 -14.33 -17.52
C LYS A 45 12.15 -14.65 -18.39
N VAL A 46 11.32 -15.61 -17.97
CA VAL A 46 10.13 -16.06 -18.72
C VAL A 46 8.80 -15.60 -18.09
N TRP A 47 8.88 -14.81 -17.02
CA TRP A 47 7.71 -14.42 -16.26
C TRP A 47 6.77 -13.50 -17.05
N THR A 48 5.46 -13.78 -16.95
CA THR A 48 4.40 -13.04 -17.63
C THR A 48 3.33 -12.63 -16.61
N CYS A 49 2.91 -11.37 -16.61
CA CYS A 49 1.93 -10.87 -15.64
C CYS A 49 0.52 -11.46 -15.86
N PRO A 50 -0.34 -11.48 -14.82
CA PRO A 50 -1.69 -12.05 -14.89
C PRO A 50 -2.57 -11.43 -15.96
N GLU A 51 -2.44 -10.12 -16.20
CA GLU A 51 -3.15 -9.44 -17.28
C GLU A 51 -2.81 -10.09 -18.61
N CYS A 52 -1.51 -10.24 -18.89
CA CYS A 52 -1.01 -10.82 -20.13
C CYS A 52 -1.31 -12.33 -20.27
N VAL A 53 -1.37 -13.07 -19.15
CA VAL A 53 -1.78 -14.48 -19.14
C VAL A 53 -3.27 -14.61 -19.50
N ARG A 54 -4.13 -13.75 -18.94
CA ARG A 54 -5.58 -13.72 -19.25
C ARG A 54 -5.84 -13.37 -20.72
N TYR A 55 -5.09 -12.43 -21.28
CA TYR A 55 -5.23 -12.07 -22.70
C TYR A 55 -4.81 -13.19 -23.66
N SER A 56 -3.81 -14.02 -23.31
CA SER A 56 -3.42 -15.14 -24.18
C SER A 56 -4.42 -16.29 -24.24
N ARG A 57 -5.36 -16.39 -23.28
CA ARG A 57 -6.38 -17.47 -23.28
C ARG A 57 -7.59 -17.18 -24.17
N ARG A 58 -7.69 -16.01 -24.81
CA ARG A 58 -8.76 -15.70 -25.78
C ARG A 58 -8.39 -16.04 -27.23
N GLY A 59 -7.32 -16.81 -27.44
CA GLY A 59 -6.91 -17.28 -28.75
C GLY A 59 -7.55 -18.62 -29.11
N LYS A 60 -8.62 -18.57 -29.91
CA LYS A 60 -9.05 -19.61 -30.85
C LYS A 60 -9.18 -21.06 -30.31
N ASP A 61 -9.98 -21.29 -29.27
CA ASP A 61 -10.66 -22.58 -29.22
C ASP A 61 -11.91 -22.49 -30.12
N LYS A 62 -11.83 -23.18 -31.26
CA LYS A 62 -12.96 -23.43 -32.15
C LYS A 62 -13.88 -24.43 -31.46
N ASP A 63 -14.57 -24.01 -30.41
CA ASP A 63 -15.60 -24.83 -29.79
C ASP A 63 -16.80 -24.88 -30.73
N TYR A 64 -17.00 -26.06 -31.33
CA TYR A 64 -18.12 -26.46 -32.17
C TYR A 64 -19.42 -26.53 -31.37
N THR A 65 -19.84 -25.44 -30.72
CA THR A 65 -21.19 -25.35 -30.15
C THR A 65 -22.17 -24.90 -31.23
N PRO A 66 -23.19 -25.71 -31.58
CA PRO A 66 -24.15 -25.33 -32.60
C PRO A 66 -25.05 -24.21 -32.06
N VAL A 67 -24.97 -23.04 -32.68
CA VAL A 67 -25.88 -21.92 -32.44
C VAL A 67 -27.28 -22.34 -32.91
N ARG A 68 -28.17 -22.62 -31.95
CA ARG A 68 -29.60 -22.88 -32.21
C ARG A 68 -30.29 -21.57 -32.58
N ASN A 69 -30.27 -21.23 -33.87
CA ASN A 69 -31.14 -20.21 -34.45
C ASN A 69 -32.57 -20.76 -34.49
N VAL A 70 -33.40 -20.37 -33.52
CA VAL A 70 -34.84 -20.65 -33.54
C VAL A 70 -35.60 -19.35 -33.84
N SER A 71 -35.48 -18.89 -35.09
CA SER A 71 -36.45 -17.96 -35.68
C SER A 71 -37.63 -18.78 -36.20
N THR A 72 -38.67 -18.95 -35.40
CA THR A 72 -39.97 -19.45 -35.89
C THR A 72 -40.84 -18.25 -36.26
N THR A 73 -40.63 -17.72 -37.45
CA THR A 73 -41.61 -16.85 -38.10
C THR A 73 -42.85 -17.67 -38.44
N ARG A 74 -43.97 -17.21 -37.87
CA ARG A 74 -45.37 -17.60 -38.09
C ARG A 74 -45.68 -18.16 -39.49
N ALA A 75 -46.31 -19.33 -39.51
CA ALA A 75 -47.22 -19.72 -40.59
C ALA A 75 -48.65 -19.29 -40.24
N SER A 76 -49.32 -18.64 -41.18
CA SER A 76 -50.72 -18.22 -41.08
C SER A 76 -51.61 -19.46 -40.98
N LYS A 77 -52.26 -19.65 -39.81
CA LYS A 77 -53.26 -20.70 -39.62
C LYS A 77 -54.51 -20.35 -40.44
N ARG A 78 -54.89 -21.26 -41.34
CA ARG A 78 -56.15 -21.22 -42.07
C ARG A 78 -57.33 -21.19 -41.09
N LEU A 79 -58.37 -20.43 -41.43
CA LEU A 79 -59.67 -20.54 -40.78
C LEU A 79 -60.23 -21.95 -41.01
N ALA A 80 -60.65 -22.61 -39.93
CA ALA A 80 -61.48 -23.81 -40.01
C ALA A 80 -62.89 -23.38 -40.45
N LEU A 81 -63.26 -23.71 -41.69
CA LEU A 81 -64.66 -23.78 -42.11
C LEU A 81 -65.32 -24.94 -41.36
N ASN A 82 -66.49 -24.71 -40.76
CA ASN A 82 -67.33 -25.62 -39.95
C ASN A 82 -67.16 -25.49 -38.43
N SER A 83 -67.33 -24.28 -37.90
CA SER A 83 -67.75 -24.10 -36.49
C SER A 83 -69.29 -24.12 -36.43
N PRO A 84 -69.90 -24.96 -35.58
CA PRO A 84 -71.35 -25.01 -35.44
C PRO A 84 -71.88 -23.69 -34.88
N SER A 85 -72.92 -23.17 -35.52
CA SER A 85 -73.73 -22.04 -35.06
C SER A 85 -74.47 -22.45 -33.79
N VAL A 86 -74.00 -21.99 -32.64
CA VAL A 86 -74.76 -22.06 -31.39
C VAL A 86 -75.74 -20.88 -31.40
N GLU A 87 -76.94 -21.18 -31.90
CA GLU A 87 -78.12 -20.36 -31.70
C GLU A 87 -78.60 -20.52 -30.25
N ASN A 88 -79.04 -19.40 -29.68
CA ASN A 88 -79.89 -19.25 -28.50
C ASN A 88 -79.37 -19.81 -27.18
N ASP A 89 -78.93 -18.91 -26.30
CA ASP A 89 -79.48 -18.92 -24.94
C ASP A 89 -79.31 -17.60 -24.18
N VAL A 90 -80.42 -17.20 -23.54
CA VAL A 90 -80.59 -16.23 -22.45
C VAL A 90 -80.03 -14.81 -22.66
N ALA A 91 -80.94 -13.88 -22.98
CA ALA A 91 -80.73 -12.44 -22.95
C ALA A 91 -80.55 -11.91 -21.52
N ILE A 92 -79.42 -12.22 -20.89
CA ILE A 92 -78.88 -11.35 -19.84
C ILE A 92 -78.50 -10.04 -20.53
N SER A 93 -79.01 -8.91 -20.04
CA SER A 93 -78.74 -7.62 -20.66
C SER A 93 -77.21 -7.39 -20.70
N LYS A 94 -76.68 -7.18 -21.91
CA LYS A 94 -75.25 -6.94 -22.17
C LYS A 94 -74.67 -5.84 -21.26
N THR A 95 -75.52 -4.91 -20.82
CA THR A 95 -75.22 -3.81 -19.91
C THR A 95 -74.95 -4.27 -18.48
N GLU A 96 -75.66 -5.28 -17.98
CA GLU A 96 -75.45 -5.79 -16.62
C GLU A 96 -74.12 -6.56 -16.52
N ILE A 97 -73.80 -7.36 -17.54
CA ILE A 97 -72.51 -8.05 -17.65
C ILE A 97 -71.36 -7.03 -17.74
N GLN A 98 -71.55 -5.92 -18.46
CA GLN A 98 -70.54 -4.86 -18.53
C GLN A 98 -70.31 -4.16 -17.19
N ARG A 99 -71.37 -3.96 -16.39
CA ARG A 99 -71.29 -3.33 -15.06
C ARG A 99 -70.57 -4.23 -14.06
N ILE A 100 -71.11 -5.44 -13.85
CA ILE A 100 -70.39 -6.72 -13.78
C ILE A 100 -68.85 -6.67 -13.77
N VAL A 101 -68.36 -6.73 -14.99
CA VAL A 101 -66.94 -6.79 -15.35
C VAL A 101 -66.22 -5.50 -14.98
N GLN A 102 -66.84 -4.32 -15.11
CA GLN A 102 -66.17 -3.05 -14.74
C GLN A 102 -65.94 -2.91 -13.23
N GLU A 103 -66.90 -3.34 -12.41
CA GLU A 103 -66.81 -3.28 -10.95
C GLU A 103 -65.74 -4.27 -10.45
N THR A 104 -65.83 -5.52 -10.88
CA THR A 104 -64.80 -6.54 -10.58
C THR A 104 -63.41 -6.15 -11.08
N PHE A 105 -63.29 -5.52 -12.25
CA PHE A 105 -61.99 -5.07 -12.75
C PHE A 105 -61.43 -3.92 -11.91
N LYS A 106 -62.28 -2.99 -11.46
CA LYS A 106 -61.87 -1.91 -10.54
C LYS A 106 -61.35 -2.49 -9.23
N ASP A 107 -62.09 -3.42 -8.62
CA ASP A 107 -61.70 -4.05 -7.36
C ASP A 107 -60.37 -4.79 -7.52
N ILE A 108 -60.22 -5.60 -8.58
CA ILE A 108 -58.95 -6.29 -8.89
C ILE A 108 -57.80 -5.30 -9.10
N THR A 109 -58.01 -4.21 -9.84
CA THR A 109 -56.94 -3.22 -10.06
C THR A 109 -56.57 -2.48 -8.78
N GLN A 110 -57.53 -2.23 -7.90
CA GLN A 110 -57.31 -1.55 -6.62
C GLN A 110 -56.56 -2.47 -5.66
N ASP A 111 -56.93 -3.75 -5.60
CA ASP A 111 -56.23 -4.76 -4.79
C ASP A 111 -54.80 -4.95 -5.28
N LEU A 112 -54.59 -5.12 -6.59
CA LEU A 112 -53.26 -5.25 -7.19
C LEU A 112 -52.39 -4.01 -6.96
N LEU A 113 -52.96 -2.80 -7.05
CA LEU A 113 -52.23 -1.56 -6.75
C LEU A 113 -51.88 -1.45 -5.27
N SER A 114 -52.79 -1.86 -4.38
CA SER A 114 -52.53 -1.84 -2.94
C SER A 114 -51.44 -2.82 -2.54
N GLU A 115 -51.47 -4.04 -3.10
CA GLU A 115 -50.48 -5.08 -2.88
C GLU A 115 -49.13 -4.71 -3.50
N PHE A 116 -49.14 -4.15 -4.71
CA PHE A 116 -47.93 -3.63 -5.35
C PHE A 116 -47.30 -2.51 -4.51
N ASN A 117 -48.10 -1.53 -4.07
CA ASN A 117 -47.59 -0.43 -3.24
C ASN A 117 -47.05 -0.94 -1.91
N SER A 118 -47.72 -1.88 -1.24
CA SER A 118 -47.25 -2.42 0.04
C SER A 118 -45.95 -3.23 -0.13
N ASN A 119 -45.85 -4.05 -1.18
CA ASN A 119 -44.67 -4.84 -1.48
C ASN A 119 -43.48 -3.96 -1.88
N LEU A 120 -43.72 -2.92 -2.70
CA LEU A 120 -42.68 -1.99 -3.14
C LEU A 120 -42.19 -1.12 -1.96
N LEU A 121 -43.09 -0.59 -1.13
CA LEU A 121 -42.68 0.14 0.07
C LEU A 121 -41.95 -0.77 1.07
N GLY A 122 -42.43 -2.01 1.24
CA GLY A 122 -41.82 -3.01 2.11
C GLY A 122 -40.39 -3.32 1.69
N THR A 123 -40.19 -3.65 0.41
CA THR A 123 -38.86 -3.94 -0.16
C THR A 123 -37.95 -2.73 -0.16
N LEU A 124 -38.42 -1.54 -0.56
CA LEU A 124 -37.60 -0.34 -0.49
C LEU A 124 -37.19 -0.02 0.95
N THR A 125 -38.10 -0.13 1.91
CA THR A 125 -37.79 0.16 3.30
C THR A 125 -36.83 -0.88 3.88
N SER A 126 -36.98 -2.16 3.52
CA SER A 126 -36.10 -3.23 3.99
C SER A 126 -34.69 -3.12 3.44
N GLU A 127 -34.51 -2.62 2.22
CA GLU A 127 -33.20 -2.45 1.59
C GLU A 127 -32.55 -1.10 1.92
N ILE A 128 -33.31 -0.01 2.03
CA ILE A 128 -32.77 1.33 2.32
C ILE A 128 -32.30 1.44 3.78
N LYS A 129 -32.98 0.78 4.71
CA LYS A 129 -32.64 0.82 6.13
C LYS A 129 -31.21 0.31 6.43
N PRO A 130 -30.79 -0.89 5.99
CA PRO A 130 -29.43 -1.38 6.23
C PRO A 130 -28.38 -0.49 5.55
N VAL A 131 -28.65 0.01 4.33
CA VAL A 131 -27.76 0.96 3.66
C VAL A 131 -27.55 2.23 4.50
N LYS A 132 -28.62 2.75 5.11
CA LYS A 132 -28.52 3.92 6.00
C LYS A 132 -27.69 3.62 7.26
N GLU A 133 -27.83 2.42 7.81
CA GLU A 133 -27.06 1.97 8.98
C GLU A 133 -25.57 1.82 8.63
N GLU A 134 -25.25 1.19 7.50
CA GLU A 134 -23.88 1.07 6.99
C GLU A 134 -23.24 2.44 6.73
N LEU A 135 -23.99 3.38 6.13
CA LEU A 135 -23.52 4.75 5.93
C LEU A 135 -23.24 5.46 7.27
N SER A 136 -24.03 5.19 8.31
CA SER A 136 -23.79 5.74 9.65
C SER A 136 -22.48 5.21 10.23
N VAL A 137 -22.25 3.89 10.18
CA VAL A 137 -21.02 3.25 10.66
C VAL A 137 -19.80 3.72 9.88
N MET A 138 -19.93 3.88 8.56
CA MET A 138 -18.87 4.41 7.73
C MET A 138 -18.50 5.85 8.12
N ASN A 139 -19.50 6.70 8.41
CA ASN A 139 -19.27 8.07 8.84
C ASN A 139 -18.53 8.12 10.19
N GLU A 140 -18.87 7.24 11.13
CA GLU A 140 -18.14 7.09 12.40
C GLU A 140 -16.70 6.64 12.17
N SER A 141 -16.48 5.66 11.29
CA SER A 141 -15.15 5.19 10.93
C SER A 141 -14.29 6.30 10.32
N ILE A 142 -14.87 7.13 9.44
CA ILE A 142 -14.17 8.28 8.86
C ILE A 142 -13.77 9.29 9.93
N LYS A 143 -14.65 9.57 10.91
CA LYS A 143 -14.31 10.47 12.02
C LYS A 143 -13.15 9.94 12.85
N LEU A 144 -13.13 8.64 13.13
CA LEU A 144 -12.02 8.01 13.85
C LEU A 144 -10.70 8.11 13.07
N ILE A 145 -10.73 7.86 11.76
CA ILE A 145 -9.56 8.00 10.89
C ILE A 145 -9.05 9.43 10.90
N LEU A 146 -9.93 10.43 10.84
CA LEU A 146 -9.52 11.85 10.90
C LEU A 146 -8.84 12.19 12.23
N ILE A 147 -9.35 11.68 13.35
CA ILE A 147 -8.73 11.89 14.67
C ILE A 147 -7.33 11.25 14.72
N GLN A 148 -7.20 10.02 14.23
CA GLN A 148 -5.91 9.33 14.18
C GLN A 148 -4.92 10.05 13.26
N TYR A 149 -5.40 10.56 12.14
CA TYR A 149 -4.59 11.35 11.20
C TYR A 149 -4.05 12.62 11.84
N GLU A 150 -4.89 13.38 12.55
CA GLU A 150 -4.44 14.59 13.26
C GLU A 150 -3.46 14.26 14.38
N HIS A 151 -3.66 13.16 15.10
CA HIS A 151 -2.69 12.68 16.10
C HIS A 151 -1.33 12.36 15.46
N LEU A 152 -1.32 11.57 14.38
CA LEU A 152 -0.10 11.22 13.66
C LEU A 152 0.63 12.46 13.11
N LYS A 153 -0.13 13.44 12.60
CA LYS A 153 0.41 14.70 12.13
C LYS A 153 1.08 15.49 13.26
N ASN A 154 0.43 15.61 14.41
CA ASN A 154 0.98 16.27 15.58
C ASN A 154 2.24 15.57 16.11
N ASP A 155 2.23 14.24 16.17
CA ASP A 155 3.41 13.45 16.56
C ASP A 155 4.58 13.68 15.60
N ASN A 156 4.30 13.71 14.29
CA ASN A 156 5.32 14.00 13.28
C ASN A 156 5.92 15.41 13.45
N GLU A 157 5.09 16.43 13.69
CA GLU A 157 5.55 17.79 13.96
C GLU A 157 6.41 17.87 15.23
N ASN A 158 5.98 17.19 16.30
CA ASN A 158 6.74 17.08 17.55
C ASN A 158 8.08 16.38 17.34
N ASN A 159 8.10 15.28 16.60
CA ASN A 159 9.32 14.54 16.29
C ASN A 159 10.29 15.37 15.45
N LYS A 160 9.80 16.11 14.45
CA LYS A 160 10.62 17.05 13.68
C LYS A 160 11.27 18.12 14.57
N SER A 161 10.50 18.69 15.49
CA SER A 161 11.01 19.67 16.46
C SER A 161 12.10 19.07 17.37
N ARG A 162 11.87 17.84 17.87
CA ARG A 162 12.85 17.11 18.70
C ARG A 162 14.13 16.81 17.94
N ILE A 163 14.04 16.33 16.70
CA ILE A 163 15.20 16.07 15.85
C ILE A 163 16.01 17.36 15.66
N ALA A 164 15.36 18.47 15.29
CA ALA A 164 16.03 19.75 15.13
C ALA A 164 16.70 20.27 16.41
N CYS A 165 16.12 19.97 17.58
CA CYS A 165 16.73 20.29 18.88
C CYS A 165 17.98 19.45 19.13
N LEU A 166 17.89 18.14 18.93
CA LEU A 166 19.00 17.20 19.11
C LEU A 166 20.16 17.48 18.16
N GLU A 167 19.88 17.86 16.91
CA GLU A 167 20.92 18.27 15.95
C GLU A 167 21.71 19.48 16.45
N LYS A 168 21.01 20.52 16.92
CA LYS A 168 21.65 21.71 17.51
C LYS A 168 22.48 21.39 18.74
N GLU A 169 21.98 20.51 19.61
CA GLU A 169 22.74 20.05 20.79
C GLU A 169 23.99 19.28 20.39
N ASN A 170 23.89 18.40 19.39
CA ASN A 170 25.01 17.63 18.86
C ASN A 170 26.09 18.55 18.26
N GLU A 171 25.69 19.57 17.49
CA GLU A 171 26.62 20.59 16.99
C GLU A 171 27.35 21.33 18.12
N LYS A 172 26.64 21.74 19.17
CA LYS A 172 27.24 22.38 20.35
C LYS A 172 28.22 21.44 21.06
N LEU A 173 27.85 20.18 21.24
CA LEU A 173 28.72 19.18 21.88
C LEU A 173 29.99 18.94 21.05
N LYS A 174 29.87 18.79 19.72
CA LYS A 174 31.03 18.68 18.81
C LYS A 174 31.94 19.90 18.91
N SER A 175 31.37 21.10 18.95
CA SER A 175 32.15 22.34 19.13
C SER A 175 32.89 22.35 20.47
N CYS A 176 32.23 21.93 21.56
CA CYS A 176 32.84 21.85 22.89
C CYS A 176 33.97 20.82 22.95
N ILE A 177 33.78 19.63 22.36
CA ILE A 177 34.81 18.60 22.25
C ILE A 177 36.02 19.13 21.47
N ASN A 178 35.79 19.85 20.37
CA ASN A 178 36.87 20.46 19.58
C ASN A 178 37.65 21.50 20.39
N ASP A 179 36.98 22.37 21.15
CA ASP A 179 37.64 23.34 22.03
C ASP A 179 38.48 22.64 23.12
N LEU A 180 37.92 21.61 23.76
CA LEU A 180 38.63 20.83 24.78
C LEU A 180 39.85 20.14 24.20
N ASN A 181 39.75 19.52 23.02
CA ASN A 181 40.88 18.89 22.35
C ASN A 181 41.99 19.90 22.02
N LEU A 182 41.62 21.10 21.55
CA LEU A 182 42.58 22.17 21.29
C LEU A 182 43.30 22.58 22.58
N ARG A 183 42.55 22.78 23.67
CA ARG A 183 43.11 23.15 24.98
C ARG A 183 44.03 22.08 25.54
N CYS A 184 43.65 20.80 25.42
CA CYS A 184 44.51 19.67 25.79
C CYS A 184 45.81 19.67 24.98
N GLY A 185 45.73 19.88 23.66
CA GLY A 185 46.92 19.94 22.81
C GLY A 185 47.87 21.09 23.20
N VAL A 186 47.34 22.27 23.51
CA VAL A 186 48.14 23.40 24.00
C VAL A 186 48.79 23.08 25.35
N MET A 187 48.05 22.41 26.24
CA MET A 187 48.58 22.00 27.54
C MET A 187 49.71 20.98 27.38
N ASP A 188 49.54 19.98 26.51
CA ASP A 188 50.56 18.96 26.23
C ASP A 188 51.83 19.58 25.65
N GLN A 189 51.69 20.51 24.70
CA GLN A 189 52.83 21.26 24.16
C GLN A 189 53.54 22.05 25.26
N ARG A 190 52.78 22.73 26.13
CA ARG A 190 53.34 23.50 27.25
C ARG A 190 54.09 22.61 28.24
N MET A 191 53.56 21.42 28.53
CA MET A 191 54.22 20.43 29.42
C MET A 191 55.52 19.89 28.82
N ARG A 192 55.64 19.85 27.49
CA ARG A 192 56.85 19.42 26.77
C ARG A 192 57.81 20.55 26.43
N ASN A 193 57.43 21.81 26.66
CA ASN A 193 58.22 22.97 26.22
C ASN A 193 59.63 23.04 26.83
N ASN A 194 59.84 22.41 27.99
CA ASN A 194 61.14 22.33 28.66
C ASN A 194 61.78 20.95 28.57
N ASN A 195 61.16 20.01 27.85
CA ASN A 195 61.70 18.67 27.67
C ASN A 195 62.60 18.67 26.45
N ILE A 196 63.85 18.26 26.63
CA ILE A 196 64.81 18.10 25.53
C ILE A 196 64.85 16.60 25.19
N GLU A 197 64.51 16.27 23.95
CA GLU A 197 64.63 14.89 23.44
C GLU A 197 65.99 14.72 22.76
N ILE A 198 66.80 13.81 23.28
CA ILE A 198 68.12 13.48 22.72
C ILE A 198 67.98 12.15 21.99
N GLN A 199 67.99 12.19 20.66
CA GLN A 199 67.89 11.00 19.82
C GLN A 199 69.29 10.47 19.43
N CYS A 200 69.34 9.19 19.01
CA CYS A 200 70.54 8.53 18.51
C CYS A 200 71.69 8.39 19.52
N VAL A 201 71.39 8.29 20.82
CA VAL A 201 72.37 7.95 21.86
C VAL A 201 72.65 6.44 21.81
N PRO A 202 73.91 5.98 21.64
CA PRO A 202 74.24 4.57 21.69
C PRO A 202 74.00 3.97 23.08
N GLU A 203 73.22 2.90 23.16
CA GLU A 203 72.83 2.27 24.42
C GLU A 203 73.99 1.47 25.03
N ASN A 204 74.38 1.80 26.27
CA ASN A 204 75.40 1.08 27.03
C ASN A 204 74.88 0.67 28.40
N LYS A 205 75.22 -0.54 28.86
CA LYS A 205 74.72 -1.11 30.14
C LYS A 205 75.07 -0.28 31.39
N ASN A 206 76.11 0.57 31.31
CA ASN A 206 76.57 1.42 32.41
C ASN A 206 76.58 2.91 32.00
N GLU A 207 75.62 3.33 31.18
CA GLU A 207 75.56 4.74 30.80
C GLU A 207 75.15 5.64 31.97
N ASN A 208 75.71 6.85 31.99
CA ASN A 208 75.28 7.91 32.90
C ASN A 208 74.79 9.08 32.05
N ILE A 209 73.47 9.32 32.08
CA ILE A 209 72.78 10.36 31.30
C ILE A 209 73.40 11.74 31.58
N LEU A 210 73.80 12.03 32.82
CA LEU A 210 74.42 13.31 33.17
C LEU A 210 75.76 13.51 32.45
N ASN A 211 76.55 12.45 32.30
CA ASN A 211 77.82 12.52 31.58
C ASN A 211 77.56 12.79 30.09
N ILE A 212 76.58 12.10 29.48
CA ILE A 212 76.21 12.30 28.07
C ILE A 212 75.76 13.75 27.83
N VAL A 213 74.88 14.29 28.69
CA VAL A 213 74.43 15.69 28.60
C VAL A 213 75.59 16.67 28.82
N THR A 214 76.51 16.38 29.73
CA THR A 214 77.70 17.20 29.98
C THR A 214 78.66 17.18 28.79
N GLU A 215 78.88 16.04 28.15
CA GLU A 215 79.70 15.91 26.93
C GLU A 215 79.06 16.64 25.74
N LEU A 216 77.73 16.50 25.57
CA LEU A 216 76.98 17.24 24.55
C LEU A 216 77.06 18.76 24.78
N SER A 217 76.88 19.25 26.01
CA SER A 217 77.00 20.68 26.32
C SER A 217 78.39 21.24 26.00
N LYS A 218 79.46 20.49 26.33
CA LYS A 218 80.84 20.82 25.96
C LYS A 218 81.03 20.87 24.45
N ALA A 219 80.48 19.92 23.70
CA ALA A 219 80.59 19.88 22.24
C ALA A 219 79.88 21.07 21.57
N VAL A 220 78.77 21.54 22.14
CA VAL A 220 78.02 22.71 21.66
C VAL A 220 78.66 24.04 22.14
N GLY A 221 79.67 24.00 23.01
CA GLY A 221 80.35 25.18 23.53
C GLY A 221 79.57 25.93 24.61
N VAL A 222 78.54 25.30 25.20
CA VAL A 222 77.78 25.85 26.32
C VAL A 222 78.33 25.25 27.60
N SER A 223 78.92 26.08 28.45
CA SER A 223 79.38 25.63 29.75
C SER A 223 78.15 25.41 30.64
N ALA A 224 77.80 24.14 30.90
CA ALA A 224 76.76 23.76 31.85
C ALA A 224 77.23 24.11 33.28
N LEU A 225 77.23 25.40 33.62
CA LEU A 225 77.48 25.88 34.97
C LEU A 225 76.16 25.81 35.76
N GLY A 226 76.03 24.79 36.60
CA GLY A 226 75.03 24.78 37.67
C GLY A 226 73.78 23.92 37.43
N LEU A 227 73.95 22.69 36.95
CA LEU A 227 72.99 21.60 37.21
C LEU A 227 73.43 20.80 38.44
#